data_AF-A0A2V5NL45-F1
#
_entry.id   AF-A0A2V5NL45-F1
#
_cell.length_a   1.000
_cell.length_b   1.000
_cell.length_c   1.000
_cell.angle_alpha   90.00
_cell.angle_beta   90.00
_cell.angle_gamma   90.00
#
_symmetry.space_group_name_H-M   'P 1'
#
loop_
_entity.id
_entity.type
_entity.pdbx_description
1 polymer ?
#
loop_
_entity_poly.entity_id
_entity_poly.type
_entity_poly.pdbx_seq_one_letter_code
_entity_poly.pdbx_strand_id
1 'polypeptide(L)'
;MAAAGGRTVSDQCFGPDPSRGRLVGPGRLLRTSENLRNARTSRPCTPESSRCGTLGPWNHGGWNGGEGRKLGNVNFGSATGQYFREQIRARWFAVHLKDTTPTNFPEAITFQTGANKWETHTAWPPRDGVERRRLYFHANGRLDFAPPRERSSRAADSYLSDPGRPVPYRNRPIEPTYGKNSRWSTWLLEDQRFVHNRPDVLSYETEVLTNDVAVTGEIFAQLFASTSGTDADWVVKLIDVNPQSYPDDPKLGGYQLMVANEVFRGRFRQSFEHPKAIRSNEVLAYRFSLHAVNHRFLKGHQIMVQVQSSWFPIIDRNPQKFVANIYNAAESDFQPATQRVFRNRNFASHVDLPVRE
;
A
#
# COMPACT_ATOMS: atom_id res chain seq x y z
N MET A 1 2.28 -66.17 27.83
CA MET A 1 3.56 -65.48 27.57
C MET A 1 3.22 -64.06 27.14
N ALA A 2 3.32 -63.12 28.07
CA ALA A 2 4.30 -62.01 28.03
C ALA A 2 4.01 -61.03 26.88
N ALA A 3 3.36 -59.87 27.15
CA ALA A 3 3.98 -58.59 27.52
C ALA A 3 4.68 -57.92 26.32
N ALA A 4 4.63 -56.61 26.04
CA ALA A 4 4.17 -55.39 26.69
C ALA A 4 4.01 -54.33 25.56
N GLY A 5 3.09 -53.36 25.63
CA GLY A 5 3.31 -52.03 26.25
C GLY A 5 3.06 -50.94 25.20
N GLY A 6 2.51 -49.77 25.46
CA GLY A 6 1.99 -49.18 26.68
C GLY A 6 1.50 -47.74 26.43
N ARG A 7 0.73 -47.25 27.40
CA ARG A 7 0.55 -45.86 27.87
C ARG A 7 -0.26 -44.85 27.03
N THR A 8 -1.45 -44.63 27.56
CA THR A 8 -2.24 -43.39 27.65
C THR A 8 -1.46 -42.16 28.15
N VAL A 9 -1.76 -40.99 27.57
CA VAL A 9 -1.48 -39.62 28.06
C VAL A 9 -2.74 -38.81 27.73
N SER A 10 -3.71 -38.76 28.65
CA SER A 10 -3.99 -37.66 29.59
C SER A 10 -4.64 -36.42 28.96
N ASP A 11 -5.97 -36.38 29.03
CA ASP A 11 -6.77 -35.15 29.11
C ASP A 11 -6.49 -34.46 30.44
N GLN A 12 -5.92 -33.25 30.43
CA GLN A 12 -6.13 -32.25 31.48
C GLN A 12 -5.97 -30.81 30.94
N CYS A 13 -7.05 -30.04 31.14
CA CYS A 13 -7.10 -28.63 31.55
C CYS A 13 -6.68 -27.55 30.54
N PHE A 14 -7.66 -26.74 30.08
CA PHE A 14 -7.84 -25.35 30.54
C PHE A 14 -9.26 -24.87 30.18
N GLY A 15 -10.07 -24.64 31.22
CA GLY A 15 -11.36 -23.94 31.13
C GLY A 15 -11.19 -22.42 31.02
N PRO A 16 -12.30 -21.67 30.81
CA PRO A 16 -12.26 -20.24 30.54
C PRO A 16 -11.94 -19.44 31.82
N ASP A 17 -10.92 -18.57 31.74
CA ASP A 17 -10.56 -17.59 32.77
C ASP A 17 -11.58 -16.42 32.77
N PRO A 18 -12.31 -16.15 33.88
CA PRO A 18 -13.30 -15.08 33.96
C PRO A 18 -12.73 -13.72 34.39
N SER A 19 -11.41 -13.52 34.40
CA SER A 19 -10.78 -12.27 34.86
C SER A 19 -10.41 -11.24 33.78
N ARG A 20 -10.80 -11.45 32.50
CA ARG A 20 -10.62 -10.43 31.45
C ARG A 20 -11.86 -9.57 31.28
N GLY A 21 -11.81 -8.37 31.87
CA GLY A 21 -12.80 -7.32 31.69
C GLY A 21 -13.14 -7.08 30.21
N ARG A 22 -14.43 -7.09 29.91
CA ARG A 22 -14.99 -6.67 28.63
C ARG A 22 -14.62 -5.21 28.38
N LEU A 23 -13.76 -4.96 27.42
CA LEU A 23 -13.74 -3.71 26.68
C LEU A 23 -14.24 -4.00 25.26
N VAL A 24 -15.55 -3.84 25.09
CA VAL A 24 -16.20 -3.75 23.79
C VAL A 24 -16.03 -2.31 23.33
N GLY A 25 -15.11 -2.08 22.39
CA GLY A 25 -14.93 -0.80 21.72
C GLY A 25 -14.98 -0.99 20.20
N PRO A 26 -15.71 -0.14 19.44
CA PRO A 26 -15.82 -0.28 17.99
C PRO A 26 -14.56 0.32 17.35
N GLY A 27 -13.73 -0.53 16.75
CA GLY A 27 -12.46 -0.07 16.16
C GLY A 27 -11.69 -1.15 15.42
N ARG A 28 -12.35 -1.91 14.53
CA ARG A 28 -11.64 -2.72 13.52
C ARG A 28 -11.48 -1.90 12.25
N LEU A 29 -10.36 -1.20 12.14
CA LEU A 29 -9.88 -0.64 10.88
C LEU A 29 -9.52 -1.78 9.92
N LEU A 30 -10.02 -1.64 8.71
CA LEU A 30 -9.95 -2.59 7.60
C LEU A 30 -8.50 -2.92 7.24
N ARG A 31 -8.19 -4.21 7.16
CA ARG A 31 -6.90 -4.70 6.66
C ARG A 31 -7.15 -5.68 5.52
N THR A 32 -6.85 -5.27 4.30
CA THR A 32 -6.77 -6.16 3.13
C THR A 32 -5.34 -6.64 2.87
N SER A 33 -4.32 -5.98 3.43
CA SER A 33 -2.90 -6.32 3.23
C SER A 33 -2.27 -7.18 4.34
N GLU A 34 -2.99 -7.48 5.43
CA GLU A 34 -2.46 -8.30 6.52
C GLU A 34 -2.20 -9.76 6.13
N ASN A 35 -2.89 -10.27 5.10
CA ASN A 35 -2.76 -11.66 4.68
C ASN A 35 -1.38 -12.00 4.08
N LEU A 36 -0.52 -11.02 3.79
CA LEU A 36 0.82 -11.26 3.23
C LEU A 36 1.98 -10.94 4.19
N ARG A 37 1.75 -10.26 5.32
CA ARG A 37 2.84 -9.99 6.30
C ARG A 37 3.33 -11.27 6.99
N ASN A 38 2.49 -12.30 7.09
CA ASN A 38 2.84 -13.58 7.73
C ASN A 38 3.61 -14.57 6.84
N ALA A 39 3.95 -14.22 5.59
CA ALA A 39 4.73 -15.09 4.71
C ALA A 39 6.25 -15.14 5.04
N ARG A 40 6.74 -14.42 6.07
CA ARG A 40 8.19 -14.32 6.37
C ARG A 40 8.78 -15.49 7.19
N THR A 41 8.04 -16.57 7.42
CA THR A 41 8.60 -17.81 8.00
C THR A 41 8.15 -19.05 7.19
N SER A 42 8.71 -19.23 5.99
CA SER A 42 8.43 -20.45 5.21
C SER A 42 9.65 -21.38 5.18
N ARG A 43 9.49 -22.50 5.89
CA ARG A 43 10.19 -23.77 5.63
C ARG A 43 10.08 -24.14 4.13
N PRO A 44 11.00 -24.96 3.58
CA PRO A 44 10.91 -25.42 2.19
C PRO A 44 9.54 -26.05 1.90
N CYS A 45 8.96 -25.69 0.74
CA CYS A 45 7.65 -26.18 0.29
C CYS A 45 7.68 -27.70 0.12
N THR A 46 6.77 -28.41 0.77
CA THR A 46 6.51 -29.83 0.49
C THR A 46 5.30 -29.97 -0.45
N PRO A 47 5.18 -31.08 -1.19
CA PRO A 47 4.02 -31.38 -2.04
C PRO A 47 2.66 -31.36 -1.32
N GLU A 48 2.65 -31.38 0.01
CA GLU A 48 1.45 -31.35 0.85
C GLU A 48 0.96 -29.93 1.19
N SER A 49 1.72 -28.88 0.88
CA SER A 49 1.31 -27.49 1.17
C SER A 49 0.61 -26.86 -0.04
N SER A 50 -0.71 -26.99 -0.13
CA SER A 50 -1.57 -26.35 -1.15
C SER A 50 -1.75 -24.83 -0.93
N ARG A 51 -0.64 -24.09 -0.76
CA ARG A 51 -0.67 -22.64 -0.54
C ARG A 51 -0.76 -21.93 -1.89
N CYS A 52 -1.96 -21.53 -2.30
CA CYS A 52 -2.21 -20.70 -3.47
C CYS A 52 -2.82 -19.36 -3.05
N GLY A 53 -2.07 -18.27 -3.19
CA GLY A 53 -2.56 -16.91 -3.02
C GLY A 53 -3.25 -16.40 -4.28
N THR A 54 -4.28 -15.55 -4.15
CA THR A 54 -4.88 -14.86 -5.30
C THR A 54 -5.01 -13.37 -5.05
N LEU A 55 -4.50 -12.56 -5.98
CA LEU A 55 -4.61 -11.11 -5.96
C LEU A 55 -5.36 -10.64 -7.22
N GLY A 56 -6.62 -10.25 -7.07
CA GLY A 56 -7.40 -9.64 -8.15
C GLY A 56 -7.59 -8.14 -7.94
N PRO A 57 -8.07 -7.42 -8.97
CA PRO A 57 -8.15 -5.96 -8.95
C PRO A 57 -9.46 -5.49 -8.28
N TRP A 58 -9.67 -5.89 -7.03
CA TRP A 58 -10.92 -5.67 -6.31
C TRP A 58 -10.72 -4.78 -5.10
N ASN A 59 -11.81 -4.10 -4.71
CA ASN A 59 -11.94 -3.57 -3.37
C ASN A 59 -12.21 -4.69 -2.35
N HIS A 60 -12.27 -4.33 -1.07
CA HIS A 60 -12.55 -5.29 0.01
C HIS A 60 -13.86 -6.04 -0.23
N GLY A 61 -13.78 -7.36 -0.37
CA GLY A 61 -14.93 -8.24 -0.64
C GLY A 61 -15.46 -8.23 -2.08
N GLY A 62 -14.94 -7.37 -2.96
CA GLY A 62 -15.43 -7.21 -4.34
C GLY A 62 -15.31 -8.46 -5.21
N TRP A 63 -14.46 -9.41 -4.82
CA TRP A 63 -14.33 -10.71 -5.47
C TRP A 63 -15.59 -11.58 -5.41
N ASN A 64 -16.50 -11.32 -4.45
CA ASN A 64 -17.60 -12.22 -4.17
C ASN A 64 -18.84 -11.98 -5.03
N GLY A 65 -19.02 -10.77 -5.56
CA GLY A 65 -20.22 -10.37 -6.30
C GLY A 65 -19.94 -10.00 -7.75
N GLY A 66 -20.92 -10.25 -8.63
CA GLY A 66 -20.91 -9.80 -10.03
C GLY A 66 -19.70 -10.26 -10.86
N GLU A 67 -19.55 -9.69 -12.04
CA GLU A 67 -18.44 -10.02 -12.96
C GLU A 67 -17.08 -9.53 -12.46
N GLY A 68 -17.05 -8.41 -11.71
CA GLY A 68 -15.78 -7.74 -11.37
C GLY A 68 -15.07 -7.15 -12.59
N ARG A 69 -15.82 -6.75 -13.64
CA ARG A 69 -15.26 -6.18 -14.88
C ARG A 69 -14.70 -4.76 -14.73
N LYS A 70 -15.17 -4.03 -13.72
CA LYS A 70 -14.78 -2.65 -13.43
C LYS A 70 -14.77 -2.37 -11.93
N LEU A 71 -13.99 -1.38 -11.52
CA LEU A 71 -14.04 -0.79 -10.19
C LEU A 71 -13.91 0.73 -10.33
N GLY A 72 -14.94 1.47 -9.88
CA GLY A 72 -15.00 2.92 -10.14
C GLY A 72 -14.92 3.22 -11.63
N ASN A 73 -13.96 4.10 -12.01
CA ASN A 73 -13.69 4.46 -13.40
C ASN A 73 -12.73 3.50 -14.13
N VAL A 74 -12.15 2.52 -13.43
CA VAL A 74 -11.17 1.60 -14.01
C VAL A 74 -11.86 0.36 -14.55
N ASN A 75 -11.65 0.07 -15.83
CA ASN A 75 -12.15 -1.11 -16.52
C ASN A 75 -11.02 -2.12 -16.71
N PHE A 76 -11.26 -3.37 -16.32
CA PHE A 76 -10.28 -4.45 -16.39
C PHE A 76 -10.39 -5.30 -17.66
N GLY A 77 -11.34 -4.97 -18.54
CA GLY A 77 -11.53 -5.65 -19.83
C GLY A 77 -12.06 -7.09 -19.75
N SER A 78 -12.14 -7.69 -18.55
CA SER A 78 -12.52 -9.09 -18.33
C SER A 78 -13.31 -9.26 -17.02
N ALA A 79 -14.12 -10.32 -16.91
CA ALA A 79 -14.91 -10.64 -15.73
C ALA A 79 -14.03 -11.23 -14.60
N THR A 80 -13.15 -10.41 -14.01
CA THR A 80 -12.11 -10.88 -13.07
C THR A 80 -12.66 -11.59 -11.83
N GLY A 81 -13.76 -11.08 -11.26
CA GLY A 81 -14.39 -11.66 -10.07
C GLY A 81 -15.05 -13.00 -10.37
N GLN A 82 -15.73 -13.10 -11.51
CA GLN A 82 -16.32 -14.36 -11.97
C GLN A 82 -15.23 -15.39 -12.30
N TYR A 83 -14.19 -15.00 -13.04
CA TYR A 83 -13.05 -15.85 -13.35
C TYR A 83 -12.41 -16.42 -12.08
N PHE A 84 -12.17 -15.60 -11.06
CA PHE A 84 -11.64 -16.09 -9.79
C PHE A 84 -12.56 -17.12 -9.13
N ARG A 85 -13.87 -16.88 -9.09
CA ARG A 85 -14.82 -17.81 -8.46
C ARG A 85 -14.89 -19.15 -9.19
N GLU A 86 -14.96 -19.12 -10.51
CA GLU A 86 -15.18 -20.32 -11.34
C GLU A 86 -13.89 -21.08 -11.63
N GLN A 87 -12.83 -20.37 -12.02
CA GLN A 87 -11.61 -21.00 -12.56
C GLN A 87 -10.54 -21.26 -11.50
N ILE A 88 -10.53 -20.48 -10.41
CA ILE A 88 -9.53 -20.59 -9.35
C ILE A 88 -10.16 -21.19 -8.09
N ARG A 89 -11.13 -20.51 -7.48
CA ARG A 89 -11.71 -20.92 -6.19
C ARG A 89 -12.45 -22.24 -6.29
N ALA A 90 -13.41 -22.37 -7.20
CA ALA A 90 -14.21 -23.60 -7.31
C ALA A 90 -13.32 -24.82 -7.60
N ARG A 91 -12.30 -24.65 -8.44
CA ARG A 91 -11.31 -25.70 -8.75
C ARG A 91 -10.48 -26.09 -7.52
N TRP A 92 -10.00 -25.11 -6.76
CA TRP A 92 -9.29 -25.36 -5.50
C TRP A 92 -10.16 -26.12 -4.50
N PHE A 93 -11.42 -25.71 -4.32
CA PHE A 93 -12.35 -26.42 -3.43
C PHE A 93 -12.69 -27.82 -3.93
N ALA A 94 -12.80 -28.05 -5.23
CA ALA A 94 -13.08 -29.39 -5.79
C ALA A 94 -11.97 -30.40 -5.44
N VAL A 95 -10.71 -29.99 -5.49
CA VAL A 95 -9.56 -30.84 -5.09
C VAL A 95 -9.67 -31.32 -3.65
N HIS A 96 -10.18 -30.48 -2.76
CA HIS A 96 -10.24 -30.81 -1.33
C HIS A 96 -11.58 -31.36 -0.86
N LEU A 97 -12.67 -31.17 -1.62
CA LEU A 97 -14.03 -31.54 -1.20
C LEU A 97 -14.72 -32.58 -2.09
N LYS A 98 -14.16 -32.91 -3.27
CA LYS A 98 -14.84 -33.76 -4.26
C LYS A 98 -13.98 -34.91 -4.78
N ASP A 99 -12.95 -35.32 -4.04
CA ASP A 99 -12.04 -36.42 -4.39
C ASP A 99 -11.49 -36.33 -5.83
N THR A 100 -11.31 -35.10 -6.35
CA THR A 100 -10.74 -34.90 -7.69
C THR A 100 -9.21 -34.95 -7.61
N THR A 101 -8.57 -35.46 -8.66
CA THR A 101 -7.10 -35.57 -8.74
C THR A 101 -6.40 -34.26 -8.36
N PRO A 102 -5.34 -34.29 -7.52
CA PRO A 102 -4.60 -33.10 -7.13
C PRO A 102 -4.10 -32.32 -8.34
N THR A 103 -4.43 -31.03 -8.40
CA THR A 103 -3.85 -30.12 -9.40
C THR A 103 -2.67 -29.38 -8.80
N ASN A 104 -1.58 -29.26 -9.57
CA ASN A 104 -0.44 -28.43 -9.21
C ASN A 104 -0.85 -26.95 -9.29
N PHE A 105 -1.25 -26.37 -8.15
CA PHE A 105 -1.55 -24.93 -8.06
C PHE A 105 -0.25 -24.13 -7.93
N PRO A 106 -0.10 -23.01 -8.66
CA PRO A 106 1.02 -22.10 -8.43
C PRO A 106 0.93 -21.48 -7.02
N GLU A 107 2.06 -20.96 -6.50
CA GLU A 107 2.06 -20.27 -5.21
C GLU A 107 1.15 -19.03 -5.23
N ALA A 108 1.11 -18.31 -6.36
CA ALA A 108 0.18 -17.21 -6.53
C ALA A 108 -0.39 -17.08 -7.95
N ILE A 109 -1.63 -16.59 -8.02
CA ILE A 109 -2.28 -16.13 -9.24
C ILE A 109 -2.65 -14.67 -9.05
N THR A 110 -2.12 -13.77 -9.86
CA THR A 110 -2.29 -12.32 -9.69
C THR A 110 -2.79 -11.66 -10.96
N PHE A 111 -3.60 -10.63 -10.83
CA PHE A 111 -4.03 -9.82 -11.97
C PHE A 111 -3.10 -8.62 -12.10
N GLN A 112 -2.36 -8.54 -13.21
CA GLN A 112 -1.53 -7.39 -13.53
C GLN A 112 -2.41 -6.26 -14.03
N THR A 113 -2.66 -5.29 -13.15
CA THR A 113 -3.33 -4.04 -13.51
C THR A 113 -2.49 -3.24 -14.52
N GLY A 114 -3.11 -2.40 -15.35
CA GLY A 114 -2.45 -1.73 -16.48
C GLY A 114 -2.39 -2.63 -17.73
N ALA A 115 -1.79 -3.83 -17.60
CA ALA A 115 -1.83 -4.85 -18.67
C ALA A 115 -3.17 -5.60 -18.76
N ASN A 116 -3.97 -5.55 -17.69
CA ASN A 116 -5.28 -6.20 -17.56
C ASN A 116 -5.27 -7.70 -17.87
N LYS A 117 -4.30 -8.44 -17.30
CA LYS A 117 -4.13 -9.89 -17.52
C LYS A 117 -3.87 -10.64 -16.22
N TRP A 118 -4.34 -11.89 -16.15
CA TRP A 118 -3.96 -12.82 -15.08
C TRP A 118 -2.57 -13.40 -15.35
N GLU A 119 -1.77 -13.51 -14.31
CA GLU A 119 -0.43 -14.11 -14.30
C GLU A 119 -0.36 -15.15 -13.19
N THR A 120 0.42 -16.21 -13.42
CA THR A 120 0.72 -17.23 -12.42
C THR A 120 2.18 -17.11 -12.01
N HIS A 121 2.45 -17.39 -10.73
CA HIS A 121 3.77 -17.24 -10.14
C HIS A 121 4.08 -18.45 -9.27
N THR A 122 5.25 -19.04 -9.48
CA THR A 122 5.78 -20.14 -8.67
C THR A 122 6.27 -19.68 -7.30
N ALA A 123 6.49 -18.37 -7.12
CA ALA A 123 6.78 -17.72 -5.85
C ALA A 123 6.17 -16.31 -5.81
N TRP A 124 5.68 -15.86 -4.64
CA TRP A 124 5.16 -14.50 -4.46
C TRP A 124 5.75 -13.79 -3.23
N PRO A 125 6.29 -12.57 -3.37
CA PRO A 125 6.57 -11.87 -4.63
C PRO A 125 7.51 -12.66 -5.56
N PRO A 126 7.44 -12.45 -6.89
CA PRO A 126 8.34 -13.13 -7.82
C PRO A 126 9.80 -12.77 -7.52
N ARG A 127 10.67 -13.78 -7.54
CA ARG A 127 12.11 -13.61 -7.32
C ARG A 127 12.89 -13.54 -8.64
N ASP A 128 12.44 -14.31 -9.62
CA ASP A 128 13.09 -14.40 -10.92
C ASP A 128 12.62 -13.28 -11.86
N GLY A 129 13.56 -12.71 -12.62
CA GLY A 129 13.27 -11.64 -13.57
C GLY A 129 12.82 -10.32 -12.95
N VAL A 130 13.08 -10.10 -11.65
CA VAL A 130 12.76 -8.86 -10.93
C VAL A 130 14.04 -8.13 -10.52
N GLU A 131 14.24 -6.93 -11.05
CA GLU A 131 15.30 -6.01 -10.70
C GLU A 131 14.78 -4.93 -9.72
N ARG A 132 15.55 -4.63 -8.67
CA ARG A 132 15.26 -3.52 -7.76
C ARG A 132 15.79 -2.21 -8.33
N ARG A 133 14.88 -1.38 -8.85
CA ARG A 133 15.23 -0.06 -9.41
C ARG A 133 14.68 1.05 -8.51
N ARG A 134 15.53 2.04 -8.24
CA ARG A 134 15.18 3.21 -7.42
C ARG A 134 14.73 4.35 -8.31
N LEU A 135 13.52 4.83 -8.07
CA LEU A 135 12.95 6.02 -8.71
C LEU A 135 13.16 7.22 -7.78
N TYR A 136 14.18 8.03 -8.07
CA TYR A 136 14.67 9.11 -7.22
C TYR A 136 13.91 10.41 -7.43
N PHE A 137 13.81 11.19 -6.36
CA PHE A 137 13.19 12.52 -6.39
C PHE A 137 14.23 13.54 -6.83
N HIS A 138 13.84 14.47 -7.69
CA HIS A 138 14.67 15.54 -8.24
C HIS A 138 14.00 16.91 -8.09
N ALA A 139 14.77 17.97 -8.39
CA ALA A 139 14.25 19.33 -8.37
C ALA A 139 13.05 19.50 -9.32
N ASN A 140 12.21 20.50 -9.05
CA ASN A 140 11.10 20.89 -9.90
C ASN A 140 10.07 19.76 -10.12
N GLY A 141 9.84 18.92 -9.11
CA GLY A 141 8.83 17.87 -9.16
C GLY A 141 9.16 16.75 -10.14
N ARG A 142 10.45 16.46 -10.39
CA ARG A 142 10.85 15.39 -11.30
C ARG A 142 11.13 14.07 -10.59
N LEU A 143 10.86 12.96 -11.27
CA LEU A 143 11.32 11.61 -10.95
C LEU A 143 12.24 11.08 -12.03
N ASP A 144 13.31 10.38 -11.64
CA ASP A 144 14.22 9.72 -12.57
C ASP A 144 14.86 8.49 -11.91
N PHE A 145 15.20 7.47 -12.70
CA PHE A 145 15.96 6.32 -12.22
C PHE A 145 17.45 6.65 -12.01
N ALA A 146 17.93 7.74 -12.61
CA ALA A 146 19.25 8.28 -12.34
C ALA A 146 19.30 8.95 -10.94
N PRO A 147 20.32 8.66 -10.11
CA PRO A 147 20.44 9.27 -8.80
C PRO A 147 20.75 10.76 -8.88
N PRO A 148 20.29 11.58 -7.91
CA PRO A 148 20.60 13.00 -7.87
C PRO A 148 22.09 13.24 -7.66
N ARG A 149 22.65 14.21 -8.40
CA ARG A 149 24.08 14.59 -8.31
C ARG A 149 24.33 15.81 -7.43
N GLU A 150 23.28 16.52 -7.06
CA GLU A 150 23.34 17.74 -6.27
C GLU A 150 24.04 17.50 -4.92
N ARG A 151 25.04 18.31 -4.61
CA ARG A 151 25.88 18.17 -3.41
C ARG A 151 25.41 19.05 -2.26
N SER A 152 24.63 20.09 -2.54
CA SER A 152 24.09 20.98 -1.53
C SER A 152 23.28 20.19 -0.50
N SER A 153 23.67 20.30 0.78
CA SER A 153 22.93 19.71 1.90
C SER A 153 21.54 20.32 2.07
N ARG A 154 21.27 21.46 1.44
CA ARG A 154 19.98 22.16 1.45
C ARG A 154 19.04 21.74 0.32
N ALA A 155 19.46 20.88 -0.61
CA ALA A 155 18.60 20.45 -1.71
C ALA A 155 17.49 19.52 -1.18
N ALA A 156 16.33 20.13 -0.96
CA ALA A 156 15.10 19.55 -0.46
C ALA A 156 13.92 20.37 -0.96
N ASP A 157 12.74 19.76 -1.01
CA ASP A 157 11.48 20.46 -1.26
C ASP A 157 10.69 20.49 0.05
N SER A 158 10.01 21.61 0.31
CA SER A 158 9.40 21.89 1.61
C SER A 158 7.92 22.23 1.47
N TYR A 159 7.13 21.85 2.45
CA TYR A 159 5.72 22.22 2.56
C TYR A 159 5.32 22.42 4.02
N LEU A 160 4.33 23.28 4.26
CA LEU A 160 3.75 23.45 5.59
C LEU A 160 2.58 22.47 5.73
N SER A 161 2.66 21.57 6.70
CA SER A 161 1.51 20.74 7.06
C SER A 161 0.80 21.34 8.28
N ASP A 162 -0.49 21.64 8.10
CA ASP A 162 -1.34 22.26 9.11
C ASP A 162 -2.46 21.28 9.52
N PRO A 163 -2.46 20.74 10.76
CA PRO A 163 -3.53 19.88 11.24
C PRO A 163 -4.91 20.56 11.33
N GLY A 164 -4.98 21.89 11.27
CA GLY A 164 -6.23 22.65 11.14
C GLY A 164 -6.81 22.61 9.71
N ARG A 165 -6.01 22.24 8.71
CA ARG A 165 -6.39 22.18 7.30
C ARG A 165 -5.91 20.89 6.62
N PRO A 166 -6.20 19.69 7.19
CA PRO A 166 -5.62 18.45 6.73
C PRO A 166 -6.01 18.12 5.29
N VAL A 167 -5.14 17.42 4.58
CA VAL A 167 -5.39 16.97 3.21
C VAL A 167 -6.51 15.92 3.25
N PRO A 168 -7.63 16.15 2.53
CA PRO A 168 -8.72 15.19 2.49
C PRO A 168 -8.30 13.93 1.73
N TYR A 169 -8.72 12.74 2.19
CA TYR A 169 -8.38 11.48 1.52
C TYR A 169 -9.17 11.20 0.25
N ARG A 170 -10.29 11.90 0.08
CA ARG A 170 -11.15 11.87 -1.11
C ARG A 170 -11.86 13.21 -1.27
N ASN A 171 -12.50 13.42 -2.41
CA ASN A 171 -13.19 14.68 -2.70
C ASN A 171 -14.26 14.99 -1.66
N ARG A 172 -14.24 16.21 -1.11
CA ARG A 172 -15.29 16.71 -0.20
C ARG A 172 -16.59 16.99 -0.99
N PRO A 173 -17.78 16.88 -0.36
CA PRO A 173 -18.01 16.39 1.00
C PRO A 173 -17.69 14.89 1.11
N ILE A 174 -17.17 14.50 2.28
CA ILE A 174 -16.80 13.11 2.59
C ILE A 174 -18.00 12.44 3.24
N GLU A 175 -18.56 11.44 2.58
CA GLU A 175 -19.77 10.72 3.02
C GLU A 175 -19.47 9.78 4.21
N PRO A 176 -20.45 9.23 4.92
CA PRO A 176 -20.19 8.15 5.87
C PRO A 176 -19.58 6.91 5.17
N THR A 177 -18.65 6.20 5.83
CA THR A 177 -17.92 5.05 5.26
C THR A 177 -18.85 4.00 4.66
N TYR A 178 -19.93 3.64 5.37
CA TYR A 178 -20.92 2.66 4.93
C TYR A 178 -22.29 3.29 4.63
N GLY A 179 -22.30 4.58 4.28
CA GLY A 179 -23.51 5.30 3.92
C GLY A 179 -24.05 4.91 2.54
N LYS A 180 -25.35 5.11 2.33
CA LYS A 180 -25.96 5.02 0.99
C LYS A 180 -25.23 5.95 0.03
N ASN A 181 -24.90 5.46 -1.16
CA ASN A 181 -24.14 6.19 -2.19
C ASN A 181 -22.70 6.59 -1.77
N SER A 182 -22.15 6.03 -0.69
CA SER A 182 -20.77 6.34 -0.30
C SER A 182 -19.76 5.89 -1.35
N ARG A 183 -18.86 6.80 -1.70
CA ARG A 183 -17.72 6.52 -2.59
C ARG A 183 -16.58 5.78 -1.89
N TRP A 184 -16.77 5.38 -0.63
CA TRP A 184 -15.75 4.70 0.16
C TRP A 184 -15.24 3.45 -0.56
N SER A 185 -16.11 2.61 -1.10
CA SER A 185 -15.69 1.34 -1.70
C SER A 185 -14.72 1.47 -2.90
N THR A 186 -14.56 2.67 -3.46
CA THR A 186 -13.68 2.97 -4.60
C THR A 186 -12.67 4.07 -4.30
N TRP A 187 -12.50 4.48 -3.04
CA TRP A 187 -11.70 5.66 -2.67
C TRP A 187 -10.23 5.57 -3.13
N LEU A 188 -9.64 4.37 -3.13
CA LEU A 188 -8.28 4.11 -3.60
C LEU A 188 -8.11 4.34 -5.11
N LEU A 189 -9.21 4.36 -5.86
CA LEU A 189 -9.21 4.57 -7.30
C LEU A 189 -9.64 6.00 -7.65
N GLU A 190 -9.93 6.85 -6.66
CA GLU A 190 -10.24 8.25 -6.95
C GLU A 190 -9.03 8.96 -7.53
N ASP A 191 -9.31 9.86 -8.47
CA ASP A 191 -8.32 10.69 -9.15
C ASP A 191 -7.60 11.58 -8.15
N GLN A 192 -6.27 11.51 -8.09
CA GLN A 192 -5.48 12.31 -7.15
C GLN A 192 -5.29 13.78 -7.56
N ARG A 193 -5.79 14.20 -8.74
CA ARG A 193 -5.71 15.61 -9.19
C ARG A 193 -6.35 16.60 -8.22
N PHE A 194 -7.35 16.20 -7.45
CA PHE A 194 -8.01 17.07 -6.47
C PHE A 194 -7.09 17.58 -5.34
N VAL A 195 -5.95 16.91 -5.12
CA VAL A 195 -4.93 17.33 -4.14
C VAL A 195 -3.60 17.74 -4.77
N HIS A 196 -3.39 17.49 -6.07
CA HIS A 196 -2.11 17.66 -6.76
C HIS A 196 -1.52 19.08 -6.63
N ASN A 197 -2.37 20.12 -6.65
CA ASN A 197 -1.95 21.54 -6.59
C ASN A 197 -2.05 22.16 -5.18
N ARG A 198 -2.29 21.35 -4.15
CA ARG A 198 -2.31 21.89 -2.79
C ARG A 198 -0.88 22.22 -2.34
N PRO A 199 -0.66 23.33 -1.61
CA PRO A 199 0.68 23.71 -1.14
C PRO A 199 1.24 22.79 -0.04
N ASP A 200 0.41 21.91 0.53
CA ASP A 200 0.77 20.92 1.56
C ASP A 200 0.89 19.48 1.01
N VAL A 201 1.03 19.35 -0.32
CA VAL A 201 1.27 18.09 -1.03
C VAL A 201 2.41 18.31 -2.03
N LEU A 202 3.47 17.51 -1.93
CA LEU A 202 4.52 17.47 -2.95
C LEU A 202 4.13 16.46 -4.02
N SER A 203 4.30 16.82 -5.29
CA SER A 203 4.07 15.95 -6.45
C SER A 203 5.35 15.85 -7.26
N TYR A 204 5.75 14.62 -7.59
CA TYR A 204 6.89 14.33 -8.46
C TYR A 204 6.45 13.40 -9.60
N GLU A 205 6.92 13.61 -10.82
CA GLU A 205 6.57 12.76 -11.96
C GLU A 205 7.76 12.50 -12.89
N THR A 206 7.76 11.34 -13.54
CA THR A 206 8.67 11.05 -14.65
C THR A 206 8.28 11.84 -15.88
N GLU A 207 9.16 11.95 -16.85
CA GLU A 207 8.73 12.22 -18.23
C GLU A 207 7.76 11.12 -18.71
N VAL A 208 7.03 11.40 -19.79
CA VAL A 208 6.18 10.40 -20.46
C VAL A 208 6.99 9.17 -20.81
N LEU A 209 6.53 8.00 -20.37
CA LEU A 209 7.19 6.73 -20.56
C LEU A 209 7.26 6.38 -22.05
N THR A 210 8.46 6.07 -22.53
CA THR A 210 8.69 5.62 -23.91
C THR A 210 8.54 4.11 -24.08
N ASN A 211 8.60 3.36 -22.97
CA ASN A 211 8.41 1.92 -22.88
C ASN A 211 7.59 1.58 -21.63
N ASP A 212 6.93 0.42 -21.62
CA ASP A 212 6.24 -0.08 -20.44
C ASP A 212 7.22 -0.28 -19.27
N VAL A 213 6.73 -0.09 -18.04
CA VAL A 213 7.43 -0.45 -16.81
C VAL A 213 6.53 -1.35 -16.00
N ALA A 214 6.84 -2.65 -15.96
CA ALA A 214 6.12 -3.61 -15.12
C ALA A 214 6.72 -3.59 -13.70
N VAL A 215 5.86 -3.41 -12.70
CA VAL A 215 6.21 -3.45 -11.27
C VAL A 215 5.46 -4.59 -10.60
N THR A 216 6.19 -5.62 -10.21
CA THR A 216 5.61 -6.85 -9.63
C THR A 216 6.32 -7.25 -8.35
N GLY A 217 5.68 -7.02 -7.20
CA GLY A 217 6.20 -7.35 -5.88
C GLY A 217 6.11 -6.21 -4.88
N GLU A 218 6.87 -6.30 -3.77
CA GLU A 218 6.84 -5.33 -2.67
C GLU A 218 7.52 -4.00 -3.04
N ILE A 219 6.79 -2.89 -2.91
CA ILE A 219 7.32 -1.53 -3.12
C ILE A 219 7.73 -0.94 -1.76
N PHE A 220 8.82 -0.18 -1.73
CA PHE A 220 9.22 0.57 -0.52
C PHE A 220 9.38 2.06 -0.83
N ALA A 221 8.84 2.90 0.04
CA ALA A 221 9.26 4.30 0.11
C ALA A 221 10.51 4.39 0.97
N GLN A 222 11.51 5.15 0.50
CA GLN A 222 12.68 5.55 1.25
C GLN A 222 12.75 7.08 1.25
N LEU A 223 12.24 7.70 2.31
CA LEU A 223 12.31 9.14 2.49
C LEU A 223 13.50 9.49 3.37
N PHE A 224 14.22 10.54 2.98
CA PHE A 224 15.09 11.29 3.86
C PHE A 224 14.39 12.62 4.13
N ALA A 225 13.85 12.78 5.32
CA ALA A 225 12.94 13.88 5.61
C ALA A 225 13.18 14.48 6.99
N SER A 226 12.82 15.76 7.14
CA SER A 226 12.81 16.45 8.42
C SER A 226 11.47 17.15 8.66
N THR A 227 11.14 17.33 9.93
CA THR A 227 9.97 18.10 10.37
C THR A 227 10.42 19.17 11.36
N SER A 228 9.82 20.36 11.34
CA SER A 228 10.04 21.35 12.41
C SER A 228 9.35 20.96 13.72
N GLY A 229 8.42 20.00 13.70
CA GLY A 229 7.74 19.45 14.87
C GLY A 229 8.55 18.38 15.59
N THR A 230 7.88 17.59 16.43
CA THR A 230 8.47 16.44 17.16
C THR A 230 7.75 15.12 16.90
N ASP A 231 6.74 15.13 16.04
CA ASP A 231 6.09 13.95 15.45
C ASP A 231 5.62 14.36 14.04
N ALA A 232 5.35 13.39 13.16
CA ALA A 232 4.82 13.63 11.81
C ALA A 232 4.30 12.33 11.21
N ASP A 233 3.26 12.38 10.40
CA ASP A 233 2.89 11.27 9.52
C ASP A 233 3.49 11.52 8.13
N TRP A 234 3.96 10.48 7.45
CA TRP A 234 4.48 10.55 6.08
C TRP A 234 3.61 9.67 5.19
N VAL A 235 2.77 10.29 4.36
CA VAL A 235 1.95 9.60 3.37
C VAL A 235 2.69 9.62 2.05
N VAL A 236 2.88 8.45 1.45
CA VAL A 236 3.46 8.31 0.11
C VAL A 236 2.48 7.56 -0.78
N LYS A 237 2.23 8.11 -1.96
CA LYS A 237 1.37 7.50 -2.98
C LYS A 237 2.20 7.30 -4.24
N LEU A 238 2.21 6.09 -4.78
CA LEU A 238 2.67 5.80 -6.14
C LEU A 238 1.45 5.82 -7.06
N ILE A 239 1.56 6.56 -8.15
CA ILE A 239 0.45 6.91 -9.02
C ILE A 239 0.83 6.60 -10.47
N ASP A 240 -0.08 6.01 -11.21
CA ASP A 240 -0.06 5.90 -12.66
C ASP A 240 -0.86 7.07 -13.25
N VAL A 241 -0.18 7.92 -14.03
CA VAL A 241 -0.81 9.07 -14.70
C VAL A 241 -1.13 8.68 -16.14
N ASN A 242 -2.42 8.63 -16.44
CA ASN A 242 -2.87 8.35 -17.80
C ASN A 242 -2.41 9.43 -18.80
N PRO A 243 -2.30 9.08 -20.11
CA PRO A 243 -2.05 10.05 -21.16
C PRO A 243 -3.08 11.19 -21.13
N GLN A 244 -2.67 12.40 -21.50
CA GLN A 244 -3.58 13.56 -21.52
C GLN A 244 -4.74 13.35 -22.50
N SER A 245 -4.47 12.73 -23.66
CA SER A 245 -5.50 12.30 -24.60
C SER A 245 -5.88 10.85 -24.34
N TYR A 246 -7.15 10.59 -24.02
CA TYR A 246 -7.69 9.25 -23.77
C TYR A 246 -9.01 9.06 -24.55
N PRO A 247 -8.97 8.78 -25.86
CA PRO A 247 -10.15 8.86 -26.73
C PRO A 247 -11.29 7.93 -26.35
N ASP A 248 -10.98 6.71 -25.90
CA ASP A 248 -11.98 5.70 -25.54
C ASP A 248 -12.79 6.09 -24.30
N ASP A 249 -12.22 6.92 -23.43
CA ASP A 249 -12.89 7.44 -22.24
C ASP A 249 -12.27 8.78 -21.80
N PRO A 250 -12.72 9.93 -22.36
CA PRO A 250 -12.07 11.23 -22.17
C PRO A 250 -11.91 11.68 -20.72
N LYS A 251 -12.74 11.20 -19.79
CA LYS A 251 -12.59 11.51 -18.35
C LYS A 251 -11.31 10.94 -17.74
N LEU A 252 -10.71 9.94 -18.39
CA LEU A 252 -9.45 9.31 -18.00
C LEU A 252 -8.22 10.05 -18.55
N GLY A 253 -8.40 11.08 -19.37
CA GLY A 253 -7.30 11.94 -19.81
C GLY A 253 -6.59 12.60 -18.62
N GLY A 254 -5.30 12.32 -18.45
CA GLY A 254 -4.49 12.84 -17.34
C GLY A 254 -4.92 12.34 -15.94
N TYR A 255 -5.69 11.25 -15.87
CA TYR A 255 -6.16 10.68 -14.61
C TYR A 255 -4.99 10.23 -13.74
N GLN A 256 -4.98 10.59 -12.46
CA GLN A 256 -3.94 10.21 -11.51
C GLN A 256 -4.42 9.03 -10.66
N LEU A 257 -4.23 7.81 -11.17
CA LEU A 257 -4.65 6.56 -10.52
C LEU A 257 -3.63 6.12 -9.47
N MET A 258 -4.04 6.06 -8.21
CA MET A 258 -3.17 5.53 -7.15
C MET A 258 -3.04 4.02 -7.23
N VAL A 259 -1.82 3.53 -7.44
CA VAL A 259 -1.53 2.09 -7.60
C VAL A 259 -0.99 1.44 -6.33
N ALA A 260 -0.26 2.21 -5.52
CA ALA A 260 0.27 1.78 -4.23
C ALA A 260 0.35 3.00 -3.30
N ASN A 261 0.22 2.79 -1.99
CA ASN A 261 0.28 3.85 -1.01
C ASN A 261 0.47 3.28 0.39
N GLU A 262 0.92 4.13 1.31
CA GLU A 262 0.87 3.87 2.74
C GLU A 262 1.08 5.19 3.50
N VAL A 263 0.62 5.23 4.76
CA VAL A 263 1.00 6.24 5.74
C VAL A 263 1.98 5.64 6.75
N PHE A 264 3.06 6.36 7.02
CA PHE A 264 4.01 6.01 8.07
C PHE A 264 3.99 7.03 9.20
N ARG A 265 3.58 6.60 10.39
CA ARG A 265 3.58 7.43 11.59
C ARG A 265 4.98 7.52 12.19
N GLY A 266 5.58 8.70 12.10
CA GLY A 266 7.01 8.96 12.26
C GLY A 266 7.58 8.63 13.64
N ARG A 267 6.79 8.74 14.72
CA ARG A 267 7.20 8.26 16.07
C ARG A 267 7.66 6.81 16.10
N PHE A 268 7.24 5.97 15.14
CA PHE A 268 7.60 4.56 15.06
C PHE A 268 8.82 4.27 14.16
N ARG A 269 9.54 5.30 13.69
CA ARG A 269 10.69 5.16 12.78
C ARG A 269 11.77 4.18 13.27
N GLN A 270 11.96 4.05 14.58
CA GLN A 270 12.96 3.16 15.18
C GLN A 270 12.37 1.84 15.70
N SER A 271 11.10 1.83 16.11
CA SER A 271 10.41 0.67 16.66
C SER A 271 8.90 0.92 16.61
N PHE A 272 8.14 -0.10 16.21
CA PHE A 272 6.67 -0.07 16.27
C PHE A 272 6.12 -0.26 17.69
N GLU A 273 6.93 -0.79 18.62
CA GLU A 273 6.54 -1.04 20.01
C GLU A 273 6.91 0.12 20.94
N HIS A 274 7.99 0.82 20.61
CA HIS A 274 8.55 1.89 21.44
C HIS A 274 8.59 3.22 20.66
N PRO A 275 7.49 3.99 20.64
CA PRO A 275 7.44 5.26 19.95
C PRO A 275 8.41 6.27 20.57
N LYS A 276 9.08 7.06 19.75
CA LYS A 276 10.00 8.12 20.17
C LYS A 276 9.73 9.42 19.44
N ALA A 277 9.93 10.54 20.13
CA ALA A 277 9.88 11.85 19.52
C ALA A 277 10.91 11.97 18.39
N ILE A 278 10.52 12.66 17.31
CA ILE A 278 11.39 13.06 16.23
C ILE A 278 12.19 14.29 16.68
N ARG A 279 13.50 14.29 16.43
CA ARG A 279 14.34 15.47 16.64
C ARG A 279 14.02 16.51 15.58
N SER A 280 13.59 17.70 16.00
CA SER A 280 13.17 18.76 15.11
C SER A 280 14.29 19.21 14.16
N ASN A 281 13.93 19.45 12.91
CA ASN A 281 14.78 19.88 11.80
C ASN A 281 15.95 18.95 11.45
N GLU A 282 16.03 17.75 12.02
CA GLU A 282 17.02 16.76 11.66
C GLU A 282 16.55 15.90 10.47
N VAL A 283 17.45 15.66 9.51
CA VAL A 283 17.21 14.74 8.39
C VAL A 283 17.26 13.30 8.91
N LEU A 284 16.14 12.61 8.85
CA LEU A 284 16.01 11.22 9.27
C LEU A 284 15.55 10.33 8.12
N ALA A 285 15.97 9.07 8.14
CA ALA A 285 15.55 8.07 7.16
C ALA A 285 14.26 7.37 7.61
N TYR A 286 13.28 7.32 6.72
CA TYR A 286 12.02 6.59 6.88
C TYR A 286 11.92 5.57 5.74
N ARG A 287 11.92 4.28 6.08
CA ARG A 287 11.73 3.19 5.13
C ARG A 287 10.49 2.40 5.50
N PHE A 288 9.53 2.30 4.59
CA PHE A 288 8.30 1.55 4.83
C PHE A 288 7.72 0.99 3.53
N SER A 289 6.96 -0.10 3.66
CA SER A 289 6.33 -0.81 2.55
C SER A 289 5.11 -0.03 2.05
N LEU A 290 4.96 0.11 0.74
CA LEU A 290 3.72 0.59 0.08
C LEU A 290 2.84 -0.58 -0.38
N HIS A 291 3.08 -1.77 0.19
CA HIS A 291 2.51 -3.06 -0.19
C HIS A 291 3.08 -3.65 -1.48
N ALA A 292 2.74 -4.92 -1.71
CA ALA A 292 3.06 -5.61 -2.95
C ALA A 292 1.97 -5.37 -4.00
N VAL A 293 2.38 -5.13 -5.24
CA VAL A 293 1.48 -4.91 -6.38
C VAL A 293 1.86 -5.79 -7.56
N ASN A 294 0.92 -5.99 -8.48
CA ASN A 294 1.19 -6.40 -9.86
C ASN A 294 0.59 -5.34 -10.78
N HIS A 295 1.41 -4.44 -11.28
CA HIS A 295 0.97 -3.32 -12.09
C HIS A 295 1.95 -3.10 -13.25
N ARG A 296 1.44 -2.61 -14.39
CA ARG A 296 2.24 -2.21 -15.53
C ARG A 296 1.88 -0.78 -15.91
N PHE A 297 2.82 0.14 -15.70
CA PHE A 297 2.75 1.48 -16.26
C PHE A 297 3.00 1.36 -17.77
N LEU A 298 2.04 1.76 -18.59
CA LEU A 298 2.15 1.59 -20.03
C LEU A 298 2.95 2.73 -20.68
N LYS A 299 3.55 2.47 -21.84
CA LYS A 299 4.06 3.53 -22.71
C LYS A 299 3.01 4.63 -22.90
N GLY A 300 3.42 5.89 -22.81
CA GLY A 300 2.54 7.06 -22.89
C GLY A 300 1.98 7.54 -21.54
N HIS A 301 2.07 6.71 -20.49
CA HIS A 301 1.77 7.13 -19.12
C HIS A 301 2.96 7.83 -18.47
N GLN A 302 2.77 8.35 -17.25
CA GLN A 302 3.86 8.79 -16.37
C GLN A 302 3.77 8.08 -15.01
N ILE A 303 4.92 7.86 -14.37
CA ILE A 303 4.93 7.42 -12.97
C ILE A 303 4.99 8.66 -12.10
N MET A 304 4.07 8.79 -11.16
CA MET A 304 4.00 9.90 -10.21
C MET A 304 4.16 9.41 -8.78
N VAL A 305 4.77 10.23 -7.93
CA VAL A 305 4.82 10.07 -6.49
C VAL A 305 4.31 11.33 -5.82
N GLN A 306 3.31 11.18 -4.94
CA GLN A 306 2.86 12.26 -4.06
C GLN A 306 3.30 12.02 -2.62
N VAL A 307 3.70 13.09 -1.92
CA VAL A 307 4.07 13.07 -0.50
C VAL A 307 3.29 14.14 0.26
N GLN A 308 2.66 13.74 1.37
CA GLN A 308 1.89 14.64 2.25
C GLN A 308 1.98 14.17 3.71
N SER A 309 1.52 14.99 4.67
CA SER A 309 1.61 14.66 6.11
C SER A 309 0.27 14.53 6.83
N SER A 310 -0.83 14.44 6.09
CA SER A 310 -2.16 14.10 6.64
C SER A 310 -2.98 13.38 5.59
N TRP A 311 -3.94 12.55 6.02
CA TRP A 311 -4.85 11.85 5.11
C TRP A 311 -6.22 11.70 5.76
N PHE A 312 -6.94 12.81 5.87
CA PHE A 312 -8.07 12.95 6.79
C PHE A 312 -9.42 12.77 6.08
N PRO A 313 -10.45 12.19 6.73
CA PRO A 313 -10.47 11.57 8.05
C PRO A 313 -10.12 10.07 8.07
N ILE A 314 -9.54 9.49 7.01
CA ILE A 314 -9.24 8.05 7.05
C ILE A 314 -8.14 7.70 8.05
N ILE A 315 -7.16 8.59 8.20
CA ILE A 315 -6.17 8.57 9.27
C ILE A 315 -6.45 9.74 10.22
N ASP A 316 -6.39 9.48 11.52
CA ASP A 316 -6.44 10.53 12.54
C ASP A 316 -5.26 11.50 12.33
N ARG A 317 -5.48 12.78 12.61
CA ARG A 317 -4.43 13.79 12.41
C ARG A 317 -3.29 13.53 13.39
N ASN A 318 -2.06 13.50 12.91
CA ASN A 318 -0.90 13.62 13.77
C ASN A 318 -0.85 15.06 14.33
N PRO A 319 -0.69 15.25 15.66
CA PRO A 319 -0.56 16.59 16.24
C PRO A 319 0.68 17.37 15.78
N GLN A 320 1.67 16.66 15.20
CA GLN A 320 3.01 17.14 14.85
C GLN A 320 3.85 17.59 16.06
N LYS A 321 3.37 17.20 17.23
CA LYS A 321 4.01 17.30 18.54
C LYS A 321 3.95 15.91 19.16
N PHE A 322 5.07 15.43 19.67
CA PHE A 322 5.09 14.16 20.36
C PHE A 322 4.27 14.25 21.64
N VAL A 323 3.17 13.50 21.67
CA VAL A 323 2.35 13.26 22.86
C VAL A 323 2.41 11.79 23.22
N ALA A 324 2.19 11.47 24.50
CA ALA A 324 2.23 10.08 24.99
C ALA A 324 1.24 9.18 24.23
N ASN A 325 0.03 9.68 23.97
CA ASN A 325 -1.01 8.99 23.23
C ASN A 325 -1.80 9.96 22.33
N ILE A 326 -1.77 9.75 21.02
CA ILE A 326 -2.46 10.62 20.04
C ILE A 326 -3.98 10.57 20.22
N TYR A 327 -4.54 9.44 20.65
CA TYR A 327 -5.98 9.33 20.93
C TYR A 327 -6.47 10.32 22.01
N ASN A 328 -5.56 10.75 22.88
CA ASN A 328 -5.84 11.68 23.98
C ASN A 328 -5.24 13.07 23.72
N ALA A 329 -4.81 13.38 22.49
CA ALA A 329 -4.24 14.68 22.16
C ALA A 329 -5.26 15.79 22.40
N ALA A 330 -4.85 16.84 23.12
CA ALA A 330 -5.67 18.03 23.31
C ALA A 330 -5.63 18.89 22.05
N GLU A 331 -6.60 19.80 21.88
CA GLU A 331 -6.60 20.75 20.77
C GLU A 331 -5.30 21.57 20.70
N SER A 332 -4.77 21.96 21.86
CA SER A 332 -3.50 22.69 21.99
C SER A 332 -2.24 21.90 21.61
N ASP A 333 -2.34 20.58 21.40
CA ASP A 333 -1.21 19.77 20.94
C ASP A 333 -1.03 19.81 19.43
N PHE A 334 -2.08 20.18 18.69
CA PHE A 334 -2.03 20.28 17.23
C PHE A 334 -1.36 21.58 16.81
N GLN A 335 -0.20 21.45 16.17
CA GLN A 335 0.57 22.59 15.68
C GLN A 335 0.96 22.40 14.22
N PRO A 336 1.01 23.46 13.40
CA PRO A 336 1.61 23.39 12.08
C PRO A 336 3.11 23.06 12.15
N ALA A 337 3.62 22.38 11.12
CA ALA A 337 5.02 22.03 11.02
C ALA A 337 5.50 22.05 9.57
N THR A 338 6.70 22.60 9.36
CA THR A 338 7.35 22.60 8.06
C THR A 338 8.03 21.25 7.84
N GLN A 339 7.59 20.57 6.79
CA GLN A 339 8.09 19.27 6.36
C GLN A 339 9.06 19.49 5.21
N ARG A 340 10.16 18.72 5.18
CA ARG A 340 11.16 18.79 4.12
C ARG A 340 11.52 17.39 3.64
N VAL A 341 11.51 17.17 2.32
CA VAL A 341 11.93 15.92 1.67
C VAL A 341 13.21 16.19 0.89
N PHE A 342 14.29 15.50 1.27
CA PHE A 342 15.62 15.72 0.74
C PHE A 342 15.86 14.92 -0.54
N ARG A 343 16.60 15.54 -1.46
CA ARG A 343 16.87 15.02 -2.82
C ARG A 343 18.30 15.30 -3.28
N ASN A 344 19.25 15.31 -2.35
CA ASN A 344 20.67 15.46 -2.65
C ASN A 344 21.36 14.10 -2.73
N ARG A 345 22.60 14.07 -3.21
CA ARG A 345 23.42 12.86 -3.36
C ARG A 345 23.49 11.99 -2.08
N ASN A 346 23.55 12.61 -0.90
CA ASN A 346 23.71 11.89 0.37
C ASN A 346 22.37 11.47 0.98
N PHE A 347 21.32 12.23 0.69
CA PHE A 347 19.95 12.05 1.16
C PHE A 347 19.00 12.01 -0.04
N ALA A 348 19.12 10.94 -0.83
CA ALA A 348 18.38 10.76 -2.07
C ALA A 348 17.06 10.04 -1.80
N SER A 349 15.99 10.78 -1.50
CA SER A 349 14.66 10.17 -1.34
C SER A 349 14.23 9.49 -2.64
N HIS A 350 13.62 8.31 -2.53
CA HIS A 350 13.22 7.50 -3.66
C HIS A 350 12.10 6.52 -3.31
N VAL A 351 11.44 6.01 -4.35
CA VAL A 351 10.64 4.79 -4.28
C VAL A 351 11.43 3.64 -4.90
N ASP A 352 11.57 2.55 -4.16
CA ASP A 352 12.30 1.35 -4.55
C ASP A 352 11.30 0.34 -5.14
N LEU A 353 11.39 0.14 -6.45
CA LEU A 353 10.43 -0.59 -7.28
C LEU A 353 10.96 -1.97 -7.68
N PRO A 354 10.17 -3.04 -7.56
CA PRO A 354 10.47 -4.35 -8.13
C PRO A 354 10.09 -4.37 -9.62
N VAL A 355 11.00 -3.91 -10.48
CA VAL A 355 10.77 -3.82 -11.92
C VAL A 355 10.99 -5.19 -12.56
N ARG A 356 10.05 -5.63 -13.40
CA ARG A 356 10.14 -6.88 -14.14
C ARG A 356 10.46 -6.57 -15.60
N GLU A 357 11.51 -7.21 -16.13
CA GLU A 357 11.89 -7.10 -17.55
C GLU A 357 10.90 -7.82 -18.47
#